data_AF-A0A0G0RZ82-F1
#
_entry.id   AF-A0A0G0RZ82-F1
#
_cell.length_a   1.000
_cell.length_b   1.000
_cell.length_c   1.000
_cell.angle_alpha   90.00
_cell.angle_beta   90.00
_cell.angle_gamma   90.00
#
_symmetry.space_group_name_H-M   'P 1'
#
loop_
_entity.id
_entity.type
_entity.pdbx_description
1 polymer ?
#
loop_
_entity_poly.entity_id
_entity_poly.type
_entity_poly.pdbx_seq_one_letter_code
_entity_poly.pdbx_strand_id
1 'polypeptide(L)'
;MELDLENSLKVNFQNDDIQPVAKGIKGADVKQIVKSPSGKTVCGTILWELKRTKAWTQGWVTKLKEDVRKEGADVAVIVSTALPEDARNGIGNVDGVWVAGNAQAITLATLLRDTLIKVTYQKTASAHQGRKADLIYDFVTSRQFVQQIEAIVESYSEMNSQIAKERVAYERLWKAREAQLQRIVLSAASVYGSMQGLVGGNALPQLKGLDLPLLELIDDNEALNLK
;
A
#
# COMPACT_ATOMS: atom_id res chain seq x y z
N MET A 1 -0.90 12.33 -5.91
CA MET A 1 0.53 12.13 -5.57
C MET A 1 1.14 11.31 -6.69
N GLU A 2 2.16 11.84 -7.35
CA GLU A 2 2.84 11.19 -8.47
C GLU A 2 3.69 10.03 -7.93
N LEU A 3 3.49 8.81 -8.44
CA LEU A 3 4.30 7.67 -8.03
C LEU A 3 5.67 7.78 -8.70
N ASP A 4 6.69 8.04 -7.89
CA ASP A 4 8.06 7.69 -8.23
C ASP A 4 8.22 6.18 -7.97
N LEU A 5 7.91 5.37 -8.99
CA LEU A 5 7.92 3.91 -8.86
C LEU A 5 9.32 3.42 -8.51
N GLU A 6 10.36 3.99 -9.12
CA GLU A 6 11.74 3.60 -8.87
C GLU A 6 12.11 3.77 -7.40
N ASN A 7 11.87 4.97 -6.83
CA ASN A 7 12.15 5.22 -5.42
C ASN A 7 11.26 4.38 -4.50
N SER A 8 10.00 4.18 -4.85
CA SER A 8 9.09 3.34 -4.08
C SER A 8 9.57 1.89 -4.04
N LEU A 9 10.04 1.34 -5.16
CA LEU A 9 10.64 0.00 -5.23
C LEU A 9 11.93 -0.07 -4.40
N LYS A 10 12.82 0.92 -4.50
CA LYS A 10 14.08 0.98 -3.72
C LYS A 10 13.83 1.00 -2.21
N VAL A 11 12.86 1.78 -1.76
CA VAL A 11 12.52 1.89 -0.33
C VAL A 11 11.94 0.58 0.20
N ASN A 12 11.05 -0.07 -0.55
CA ASN A 12 10.37 -1.29 -0.12
C ASN A 12 11.22 -2.56 -0.30
N PHE A 13 12.15 -2.59 -1.26
CA PHE A 13 12.90 -3.78 -1.64
C PHE A 13 14.42 -3.53 -1.66
N GLN A 14 14.98 -3.19 -0.51
CA GLN A 14 16.39 -2.76 -0.36
C GLN A 14 17.45 -3.74 -0.86
N ASN A 15 17.13 -5.04 -0.91
CA ASN A 15 18.05 -6.08 -1.40
C ASN A 15 18.01 -6.25 -2.91
N ASP A 16 16.93 -5.82 -3.57
CA ASP A 16 16.76 -5.94 -5.01
C ASP A 16 17.63 -4.88 -5.72
N ASP A 17 18.03 -5.14 -6.96
CA ASP A 17 18.71 -4.14 -7.77
C ASP A 17 17.69 -3.45 -8.69
N ILE A 18 17.51 -2.14 -8.49
CA ILE A 18 16.50 -1.32 -9.19
C ILE A 18 17.24 -0.38 -10.13
N GLN A 19 17.15 -0.67 -11.42
CA GLN A 19 17.87 0.03 -12.47
C GLN A 19 16.89 0.88 -13.30
N PRO A 20 17.12 2.21 -13.42
CA PRO A 20 16.38 3.03 -14.37
C PRO A 20 16.78 2.64 -15.79
N VAL A 21 15.81 2.52 -16.68
CA VAL A 21 16.08 2.38 -18.10
C VAL A 21 16.11 3.80 -18.70
N ALA A 22 17.19 4.14 -19.40
CA ALA A 22 17.45 5.52 -19.80
C ALA A 22 16.32 6.15 -20.64
N LYS A 23 15.88 7.35 -20.25
CA LYS A 23 14.91 8.16 -21.02
C LYS A 23 15.44 8.40 -22.43
N GLY A 24 14.69 7.98 -23.45
CA GLY A 24 15.03 8.16 -24.87
C GLY A 24 15.56 6.90 -25.56
N ILE A 25 15.82 5.81 -24.83
CA ILE A 25 16.04 4.48 -25.40
C ILE A 25 14.71 3.73 -25.38
N LYS A 26 14.37 3.03 -26.48
CA LYS A 26 13.14 2.22 -26.55
C LYS A 26 13.24 1.07 -25.52
N GLY A 27 12.46 1.13 -24.44
CA GLY A 27 12.34 0.05 -23.45
C GLY A 27 11.33 0.36 -22.35
N ALA A 28 11.18 -0.57 -21.39
CA ALA A 28 10.48 -0.40 -20.11
C ALA A 28 11.09 0.75 -19.30
N ASP A 29 10.42 1.29 -18.29
CA ASP A 29 10.92 2.43 -17.50
C ASP A 29 11.85 2.00 -16.35
N VAL A 30 11.56 0.88 -15.69
CA VAL A 30 12.36 0.37 -14.55
C VAL A 30 12.58 -1.13 -14.70
N LYS A 31 13.82 -1.56 -14.46
CA LYS A 31 14.20 -2.98 -14.35
C LYS A 31 14.49 -3.30 -12.90
N GLN A 32 13.76 -4.26 -12.35
CA GLN A 32 13.98 -4.77 -11.00
C GLN A 32 14.56 -6.18 -11.07
N ILE A 33 15.78 -6.35 -10.58
CA ILE A 33 16.39 -7.67 -10.38
C ILE A 33 16.07 -8.10 -8.95
N VAL A 34 15.17 -9.06 -8.83
CA VAL A 34 14.69 -9.58 -7.56
C VAL A 34 15.76 -10.45 -6.93
N LYS A 35 16.07 -10.21 -5.65
CA LYS A 35 17.01 -11.04 -4.88
C LYS A 35 16.34 -11.71 -3.70
N SER A 36 16.95 -12.80 -3.22
CA SER A 36 16.54 -13.47 -1.99
C SER A 36 16.55 -12.50 -0.78
N PRO A 37 15.86 -12.81 0.32
CA PRO A 37 15.91 -11.98 1.54
C PRO A 37 17.34 -11.78 2.08
N SER A 38 18.26 -12.70 1.78
CA SER A 38 19.69 -12.58 2.12
C SER A 38 20.50 -11.71 1.15
N GLY A 39 19.91 -11.23 0.05
CA GLY A 39 20.57 -10.45 -1.00
C GLY A 39 21.55 -11.25 -1.90
N LYS A 40 21.80 -12.53 -1.59
CA LYS A 40 22.86 -13.33 -2.24
C LYS A 40 22.44 -13.99 -3.55
N THR A 41 21.18 -14.38 -3.68
CA THR A 41 20.69 -15.14 -4.84
C THR A 41 19.79 -14.26 -5.69
N VAL A 42 20.03 -14.20 -7.00
CA VAL A 42 19.09 -13.59 -7.95
C VAL A 42 17.95 -14.57 -8.21
N CYS A 43 16.72 -14.09 -8.04
CA CYS A 43 15.50 -14.90 -8.12
C CYS A 43 14.67 -14.62 -9.38
N GLY A 44 15.00 -13.57 -10.13
CA GLY A 44 14.35 -13.22 -11.39
C GLY A 44 14.39 -11.72 -11.66
N THR A 45 13.80 -11.31 -12.76
CA THR A 45 13.76 -9.94 -13.24
C THR A 45 12.34 -9.52 -13.61
N ILE A 46 11.91 -8.35 -13.11
CA ILE A 46 10.64 -7.71 -13.45
C ILE A 46 10.93 -6.46 -14.27
N LEU A 47 10.28 -6.32 -15.43
CA LEU A 47 10.25 -5.07 -16.19
C LEU A 47 8.96 -4.31 -15.91
N TRP A 48 9.14 -3.03 -15.59
CA TRP A 48 8.08 -2.10 -15.24
C TRP A 48 7.96 -1.00 -16.29
N GLU A 49 6.77 -0.81 -16.84
CA GLU A 49 6.43 0.31 -17.73
C GLU A 49 5.37 1.18 -17.06
N LEU A 50 5.59 2.49 -16.99
CA LEU A 50 4.65 3.48 -16.49
C LEU A 50 3.89 4.14 -17.64
N LYS A 51 2.56 4.11 -17.57
CA LYS A 51 1.66 4.73 -18.56
C LYS A 51 0.77 5.76 -17.91
N ARG A 52 1.12 7.03 -18.11
CA ARG A 52 0.34 8.20 -17.69
C ARG A 52 -0.48 8.71 -18.87
N THR A 53 -1.73 8.30 -18.93
CA THR A 53 -2.59 8.47 -20.11
C THR A 53 -4.05 8.41 -19.72
N LYS A 54 -4.92 8.92 -20.60
CA LYS A 54 -6.38 8.95 -20.40
C LYS A 54 -7.08 7.69 -20.92
N ALA A 55 -6.46 6.95 -21.85
CA ALA A 55 -7.07 5.78 -22.48
C ALA A 55 -6.05 4.66 -22.63
N TRP A 56 -6.46 3.44 -22.28
CA TRP A 56 -5.67 2.22 -22.44
C TRP A 56 -5.48 1.85 -23.92
N THR A 57 -4.33 1.28 -24.28
CA THR A 57 -4.12 0.70 -25.61
C THR A 57 -3.42 -0.65 -25.54
N GLN A 58 -3.91 -1.62 -26.31
CA GLN A 58 -3.33 -2.97 -26.36
C GLN A 58 -1.91 -3.02 -26.97
N GLY A 59 -1.52 -1.96 -27.68
CA GLY A 59 -0.15 -1.83 -28.20
C GLY A 59 0.92 -1.82 -27.11
N TRP A 60 0.60 -1.40 -25.88
CA TRP A 60 1.57 -1.43 -24.77
C TRP A 60 1.89 -2.83 -24.29
N VAL A 61 0.89 -3.70 -24.24
CA VAL A 61 1.06 -5.13 -23.91
C VAL A 61 1.99 -5.78 -24.92
N THR A 62 1.72 -5.54 -26.21
CA THR A 62 2.55 -6.08 -27.31
C THR A 62 4.00 -5.59 -27.21
N LYS A 63 4.20 -4.27 -27.08
CA LYS A 63 5.53 -3.67 -26.94
C LYS A 63 6.29 -4.23 -25.73
N LEU A 64 5.65 -4.26 -24.55
CA LEU A 64 6.34 -4.70 -23.33
C LEU A 64 6.71 -6.19 -23.39
N LYS A 65 5.90 -7.03 -24.03
CA LYS A 65 6.26 -8.45 -24.28
C LYS A 65 7.47 -8.60 -25.19
N GLU A 66 7.67 -7.70 -26.14
CA GLU A 66 8.90 -7.67 -26.96
C GLU A 66 10.10 -7.23 -26.12
N ASP A 67 9.93 -6.20 -25.29
CA ASP A 67 11.01 -5.67 -24.46
C ASP A 67 11.45 -6.70 -23.41
N VAL A 68 10.50 -7.44 -22.79
CA VAL A 68 10.79 -8.58 -21.91
C VAL A 68 11.62 -9.65 -22.62
N ARG A 69 11.27 -9.99 -23.87
CA ARG A 69 12.02 -10.97 -24.67
C ARG A 69 13.43 -10.49 -25.00
N LYS A 70 13.60 -9.21 -25.32
CA LYS A 70 14.92 -8.60 -25.63
C LYS A 70 15.83 -8.55 -24.40
N GLU A 71 15.26 -8.20 -23.24
CA GLU A 71 15.98 -8.03 -21.98
C GLU A 71 16.19 -9.34 -21.20
N GLY A 72 15.54 -10.42 -21.63
CA GLY A 72 15.56 -11.71 -20.92
C GLY A 72 14.91 -11.62 -19.54
N ALA A 73 13.87 -10.79 -19.39
CA ALA A 73 13.17 -10.64 -18.13
C ALA A 73 12.13 -11.74 -17.91
N ASP A 74 11.76 -11.99 -16.65
CA ASP A 74 10.83 -13.06 -16.28
C ASP A 74 9.38 -12.57 -16.23
N VAL A 75 9.16 -11.31 -15.83
CA VAL A 75 7.83 -10.75 -15.60
C VAL A 75 7.68 -9.36 -16.23
N ALA A 76 6.54 -9.13 -16.87
CA ALA A 76 6.12 -7.85 -17.44
C ALA A 76 5.08 -7.18 -16.55
N VAL A 77 5.27 -5.91 -16.20
CA VAL A 77 4.28 -5.11 -15.45
C VAL A 77 4.07 -3.74 -16.08
N ILE A 78 2.82 -3.36 -16.30
CA ILE A 78 2.41 -2.00 -16.67
C ILE A 78 1.73 -1.36 -15.46
N VAL A 79 2.24 -0.21 -15.02
CA VAL A 79 1.56 0.65 -14.04
C VAL A 79 0.88 1.76 -14.81
N SER A 80 -0.45 1.89 -14.71
CA SER A 80 -1.19 2.90 -15.47
C SER A 80 -2.24 3.66 -14.67
N THR A 81 -2.50 4.89 -15.11
CA THR A 81 -3.65 5.69 -14.68
C THR A 81 -4.96 5.29 -15.37
N ALA A 82 -4.89 4.72 -16.58
CA ALA A 82 -6.06 4.24 -17.32
C ALA A 82 -5.97 2.71 -17.42
N LEU A 83 -6.85 2.00 -16.72
CA LEU A 83 -6.81 0.55 -16.62
C LEU A 83 -7.72 -0.10 -17.69
N PRO A 84 -7.35 -1.27 -18.24
CA PRO A 84 -8.23 -2.10 -19.05
C PRO A 84 -9.29 -2.77 -18.18
N GLU A 85 -10.31 -3.35 -18.82
CA GLU A 85 -11.40 -4.07 -18.15
C GLU A 85 -10.87 -5.20 -17.25
N ASP A 86 -9.86 -5.94 -17.73
CA ASP A 86 -9.22 -7.03 -17.00
C ASP A 86 -8.55 -6.60 -15.69
N ALA A 87 -8.24 -5.30 -15.53
CA ALA A 87 -7.64 -4.74 -14.33
C ALA A 87 -8.52 -3.68 -13.65
N ARG A 88 -9.84 -3.69 -13.90
CA ARG A 88 -10.78 -2.69 -13.36
C ARG A 88 -10.75 -2.56 -11.83
N ASN A 89 -10.38 -3.64 -11.14
CA ASN A 89 -10.27 -3.69 -9.68
C ASN A 89 -8.88 -3.24 -9.16
N GLY A 90 -8.04 -2.68 -10.03
CA GLY A 90 -6.74 -2.10 -9.68
C GLY A 90 -5.54 -2.98 -9.99
N ILE A 91 -5.71 -4.31 -10.14
CA ILE A 91 -4.70 -5.22 -10.69
C ILE A 91 -5.41 -6.20 -11.62
N GLY A 92 -4.73 -6.61 -12.70
CA GLY A 92 -5.18 -7.68 -13.59
C GLY A 92 -4.03 -8.22 -14.45
N ASN A 93 -4.33 -9.21 -15.28
CA ASN A 93 -3.40 -9.76 -16.25
C ASN A 93 -3.98 -9.66 -17.66
N VAL A 94 -3.23 -9.07 -18.60
CA VAL A 94 -3.61 -8.93 -20.01
C VAL A 94 -2.56 -9.63 -20.86
N ASP A 95 -2.93 -10.76 -21.47
CA ASP A 95 -2.07 -11.58 -22.33
C ASP A 95 -0.68 -11.90 -21.73
N GLY A 96 -0.62 -12.19 -20.43
CA GLY A 96 0.62 -12.51 -19.70
C GLY A 96 1.40 -11.28 -19.22
N VAL A 97 0.86 -10.07 -19.38
CA VAL A 97 1.40 -8.83 -18.81
C VAL A 97 0.55 -8.41 -17.63
N TRP A 98 1.18 -8.23 -16.47
CA TRP A 98 0.49 -7.71 -15.30
C TRP A 98 0.20 -6.22 -15.49
N VAL A 99 -0.98 -5.79 -15.06
CA VAL A 99 -1.41 -4.39 -15.11
C VAL A 99 -1.83 -3.98 -13.71
N ALA A 100 -1.36 -2.82 -13.24
CA ALA A 100 -1.73 -2.29 -11.94
C ALA A 100 -1.99 -0.78 -11.98
N GLY A 101 -2.89 -0.32 -11.13
CA GLY A 101 -3.00 1.09 -10.77
C GLY A 101 -1.80 1.55 -9.93
N ASN A 102 -1.56 2.86 -9.90
CA ASN A 102 -0.45 3.45 -9.12
C ASN A 102 -0.49 3.05 -7.63
N ALA A 103 -1.68 2.98 -7.03
CA ALA A 103 -1.85 2.64 -5.62
C ALA A 103 -1.52 1.16 -5.32
N GLN A 104 -1.60 0.29 -6.33
CA GLN A 104 -1.44 -1.15 -6.20
C GLN A 104 -0.06 -1.64 -6.67
N ALA A 105 0.76 -0.76 -7.24
CA ALA A 105 2.05 -1.13 -7.83
C ALA A 105 2.98 -1.85 -6.83
N ILE A 106 3.09 -1.35 -5.59
CA ILE A 106 3.93 -1.96 -4.55
C ILE A 106 3.35 -3.28 -4.04
N THR A 107 2.03 -3.36 -3.88
CA THR A 107 1.36 -4.61 -3.51
C THR A 107 1.63 -5.70 -4.55
N LEU A 108 1.48 -5.37 -5.84
CA LEU A 108 1.79 -6.30 -6.92
C LEU A 108 3.27 -6.68 -6.93
N ALA A 109 4.18 -5.71 -6.74
CA ALA A 109 5.62 -5.98 -6.67
C ALA A 109 5.96 -6.98 -5.56
N THR A 110 5.38 -6.84 -4.37
CA THR A 110 5.58 -7.76 -3.24
C THR A 110 5.16 -9.19 -3.60
N LEU A 111 3.99 -9.35 -4.23
CA LEU A 111 3.46 -10.66 -4.60
C LEU A 111 4.29 -11.35 -5.68
N LEU A 112 4.67 -10.62 -6.73
CA LEU A 112 5.51 -11.14 -7.81
C LEU A 112 6.91 -11.50 -7.31
N ARG A 113 7.47 -10.67 -6.43
CA ARG A 113 8.76 -10.90 -5.77
C ARG A 113 8.76 -12.19 -4.95
N ASP A 114 7.78 -12.37 -4.07
CA ASP A 114 7.66 -13.58 -3.25
C ASP A 114 7.54 -14.83 -4.13
N THR A 115 6.79 -14.73 -5.23
CA THR A 115 6.63 -15.81 -6.21
C THR A 115 7.97 -16.18 -6.86
N LEU A 116 8.70 -15.20 -7.41
CA LEU A 116 10.01 -15.44 -8.03
C LEU A 116 10.99 -16.09 -7.06
N ILE A 117 10.98 -15.67 -5.80
CA ILE A 117 11.81 -16.25 -4.74
C ILE A 117 11.43 -17.71 -4.47
N LYS A 118 10.13 -18.01 -4.27
CA LYS A 118 9.64 -19.38 -4.02
C LYS A 118 9.97 -20.32 -5.17
N VAL A 119 9.73 -19.88 -6.41
CA VAL A 119 10.03 -20.67 -7.60
C VAL A 119 11.55 -20.93 -7.71
N THR A 120 12.39 -19.94 -7.40
CA THR A 120 13.85 -20.12 -7.36
C THR A 120 14.26 -21.16 -6.32
N TYR A 121 13.70 -21.12 -5.11
CA TYR A 121 13.97 -22.13 -4.08
C TYR A 121 13.52 -23.54 -4.49
N GLN A 122 12.32 -23.67 -5.03
CA GLN A 122 11.79 -24.95 -5.52
C GLN A 122 12.65 -25.52 -6.65
N LYS A 123 13.12 -24.67 -7.57
CA LYS A 123 14.11 -25.06 -8.57
C LYS A 123 15.34 -25.58 -7.87
N THR A 124 16.02 -24.81 -7.03
CA THR A 124 17.28 -25.26 -6.40
C THR A 124 17.11 -26.60 -5.67
N ALA A 125 15.99 -26.81 -4.97
CA ALA A 125 15.65 -28.09 -4.35
C ALA A 125 15.46 -29.23 -5.38
N SER A 126 14.88 -28.93 -6.55
CA SER A 126 14.60 -29.88 -7.63
C SER A 126 15.74 -30.00 -8.65
N ALA A 127 16.97 -29.53 -8.33
CA ALA A 127 18.12 -29.55 -9.26
C ALA A 127 18.58 -30.93 -9.70
N HIS A 128 18.10 -31.99 -9.06
CA HIS A 128 18.33 -33.36 -9.47
C HIS A 128 17.32 -33.89 -10.51
N GLN A 129 16.33 -33.09 -10.93
CA GLN A 129 15.34 -33.45 -11.95
C GLN A 129 15.30 -32.36 -13.04
N GLY A 130 15.89 -32.63 -14.20
CA GLY A 130 16.17 -31.64 -15.23
C GLY A 130 14.92 -31.16 -16.00
N ARG A 131 14.66 -29.84 -15.93
CA ARG A 131 14.16 -28.90 -16.98
C ARG A 131 13.60 -27.66 -16.27
N LYS A 132 14.23 -26.49 -16.43
CA LYS A 132 14.15 -25.43 -15.41
C LYS A 132 14.07 -23.98 -15.90
N ALA A 133 13.63 -23.69 -17.13
CA ALA A 133 13.36 -22.31 -17.54
C ALA A 133 11.86 -22.06 -17.73
N ASP A 134 11.20 -22.89 -18.55
CA ASP A 134 9.80 -22.71 -18.96
C ASP A 134 8.78 -22.76 -17.80
N LEU A 135 9.10 -23.51 -16.73
CA LEU A 135 8.22 -23.66 -15.57
C LEU A 135 7.91 -22.36 -14.80
N ILE A 136 8.78 -21.35 -14.81
CA ILE A 136 8.46 -20.07 -14.12
C ILE A 136 7.42 -19.30 -14.92
N TYR A 137 7.67 -19.16 -16.22
CA TYR A 137 6.76 -18.45 -17.10
C TYR A 137 5.40 -19.15 -17.07
N ASP A 138 5.38 -20.47 -17.24
CA ASP A 138 4.15 -21.26 -17.18
C ASP A 138 3.43 -21.12 -15.83
N PHE A 139 4.18 -21.07 -14.71
CA PHE A 139 3.57 -20.92 -13.39
C PHE A 139 3.03 -19.51 -13.14
N VAL A 140 3.83 -18.47 -13.38
CA VAL A 140 3.48 -17.06 -13.12
C VAL A 140 2.43 -16.54 -14.12
N THR A 141 2.35 -17.14 -15.30
CA THR A 141 1.28 -16.88 -16.28
C THR A 141 0.15 -17.91 -16.23
N SER A 142 0.23 -18.90 -15.34
CA SER A 142 -0.84 -19.90 -15.21
C SER A 142 -2.13 -19.21 -14.78
N ARG A 143 -3.24 -19.64 -15.37
CA ARG A 143 -4.58 -19.17 -15.00
C ARG A 143 -4.86 -19.33 -13.51
N GLN A 144 -4.37 -20.40 -12.90
CA GLN A 144 -4.54 -20.65 -11.46
C GLN A 144 -3.77 -19.63 -10.60
N PHE A 145 -2.55 -19.27 -11.00
CA PHE A 145 -1.77 -18.25 -10.29
C PHE A 145 -2.42 -16.87 -10.44
N VAL A 146 -2.88 -16.52 -11.65
CA VAL A 146 -3.58 -15.25 -11.89
C VAL A 146 -4.82 -15.13 -11.00
N GLN A 147 -5.65 -16.17 -10.94
CA GLN A 147 -6.84 -16.21 -10.09
C GLN A 147 -6.52 -16.08 -8.59
N GLN A 148 -5.44 -16.71 -8.11
CA GLN A 148 -5.02 -16.60 -6.71
C GLN A 148 -4.58 -15.17 -6.38
N ILE A 149 -3.83 -14.53 -7.27
CA ILE A 149 -3.41 -13.14 -7.09
C ILE A 149 -4.62 -12.19 -7.17
N GLU A 150 -5.52 -12.37 -8.13
CA GLU A 150 -6.76 -11.58 -8.23
C GLU A 150 -7.58 -11.65 -6.95
N ALA A 151 -7.77 -12.85 -6.38
CA ALA A 151 -8.48 -13.02 -5.10
C ALA A 151 -7.78 -12.32 -3.93
N ILE A 152 -6.44 -12.38 -3.86
CA ILE A 152 -5.67 -11.67 -2.83
C ILE A 152 -5.82 -10.16 -2.98
N VAL A 153 -5.76 -9.64 -4.21
CA VAL A 153 -5.89 -8.21 -4.48
C VAL A 153 -7.29 -7.71 -4.18
N GLU A 154 -8.32 -8.47 -4.56
CA GLU A 154 -9.71 -8.15 -4.26
C GLU A 154 -9.92 -8.05 -2.74
N SER A 155 -9.48 -9.07 -1.99
CA SER A 155 -9.56 -9.06 -0.52
C SER A 155 -8.77 -7.90 0.10
N TYR A 156 -7.58 -7.60 -0.40
CA TYR A 156 -6.80 -6.44 0.06
C TYR A 156 -7.51 -5.11 -0.21
N SER A 157 -8.06 -4.93 -1.41
CA SER A 157 -8.78 -3.72 -1.80
C SER A 157 -10.03 -3.50 -0.94
N GLU A 158 -10.80 -4.57 -0.73
CA GLU A 158 -11.97 -4.54 0.15
C GLU A 158 -11.60 -4.18 1.59
N MET A 159 -10.58 -4.83 2.16
CA MET A 159 -10.14 -4.57 3.53
C MET A 159 -9.60 -3.14 3.69
N ASN A 160 -8.85 -2.65 2.71
CA ASN A 160 -8.35 -1.27 2.73
C ASN A 160 -9.50 -0.25 2.63
N SER A 161 -10.53 -0.55 1.84
CA SER A 161 -11.76 0.26 1.77
C SER A 161 -12.51 0.28 3.11
N GLN A 162 -12.61 -0.88 3.77
CA GLN A 162 -13.23 -1.00 5.10
C GLN A 162 -12.46 -0.16 6.13
N ILE A 163 -11.13 -0.30 6.21
CA ILE A 163 -10.28 0.50 7.11
C ILE A 163 -10.46 2.00 6.86
N ALA A 164 -10.54 2.43 5.59
CA ALA A 164 -10.77 3.84 5.27
C ALA A 164 -12.14 4.34 5.78
N LYS A 165 -13.20 3.54 5.61
CA LYS A 165 -14.54 3.87 6.13
C LYS A 165 -14.56 3.89 7.66
N GLU A 166 -13.92 2.92 8.29
CA GLU A 166 -13.79 2.84 9.75
C GLU A 166 -13.08 4.08 10.30
N ARG A 167 -11.95 4.48 9.72
CA ARG A 167 -11.23 5.70 10.13
C ARG A 167 -12.15 6.92 10.14
N VAL A 168 -12.91 7.15 9.08
CA VAL A 168 -13.84 8.28 8.99
C VAL A 168 -14.96 8.17 10.03
N ALA A 169 -15.50 6.97 10.25
CA ALA A 169 -16.56 6.74 11.23
C ALA A 169 -16.06 6.95 12.67
N TYR A 170 -14.88 6.42 13.00
CA TYR A 170 -14.27 6.55 14.32
C TYR A 170 -13.85 7.98 14.61
N GLU A 171 -13.34 8.71 13.63
CA GLU A 171 -13.03 10.14 13.77
C GLU A 171 -14.27 10.95 14.20
N ARG A 172 -15.42 10.71 13.55
CA ARG A 172 -16.69 11.33 13.94
C ARG A 172 -17.11 10.93 15.34
N LEU A 173 -16.94 9.67 15.70
CA LEU A 173 -17.30 9.14 17.01
C LEU A 173 -16.42 9.73 18.12
N TRP A 174 -15.12 9.88 17.89
CA TRP A 174 -14.18 10.51 18.81
C TRP A 174 -14.58 11.96 19.07
N LYS A 175 -14.78 12.77 18.02
CA LYS A 175 -15.23 14.16 18.18
C LYS A 175 -16.55 14.28 18.96
N ALA A 176 -17.51 13.39 18.72
CA ALA A 176 -18.76 13.38 19.45
C ALA A 176 -18.56 13.07 20.96
N ARG A 177 -17.65 12.13 21.27
CA ARG A 177 -17.32 11.74 22.65
C ARG A 177 -16.50 12.82 23.37
N GLU A 178 -15.56 13.45 22.70
CA GLU A 178 -14.80 14.60 23.22
C GLU A 178 -15.75 15.74 23.59
N ALA A 179 -16.69 16.08 22.70
CA ALA A 179 -17.71 17.10 23.00
C ALA A 179 -18.63 16.70 24.17
N GLN A 180 -18.92 15.41 24.34
CA GLN A 180 -19.66 14.91 25.51
C GLN A 180 -18.84 15.06 26.79
N LEU A 181 -17.56 14.68 26.77
CA LEU A 181 -16.64 14.83 27.91
C LEU A 181 -16.53 16.29 28.33
N GLN A 182 -16.34 17.21 27.37
CA GLN A 182 -16.29 18.65 27.64
C GLN A 182 -17.57 19.15 28.33
N ARG A 183 -18.77 18.73 27.87
CA ARG A 183 -20.03 19.11 28.51
C ARG A 183 -20.15 18.59 29.95
N ILE A 184 -19.69 17.37 30.21
CA ILE A 184 -19.68 16.80 31.57
C ILE A 184 -18.77 17.61 32.49
N VAL A 185 -17.57 17.97 32.02
CA VAL A 185 -16.61 18.79 32.77
C VAL A 185 -17.18 20.17 33.09
N LEU A 186 -17.74 20.86 32.10
CA LEU A 186 -18.37 22.18 32.28
C LEU A 186 -19.55 22.11 33.26
N SER A 187 -20.38 21.06 33.17
CA SER A 187 -21.50 20.86 34.08
C SER A 187 -21.03 20.66 35.52
N ALA A 188 -19.99 19.85 35.73
CA ALA A 188 -19.39 19.66 37.05
C ALA A 188 -18.83 20.97 37.62
N ALA A 189 -18.12 21.76 36.80
CA ALA A 189 -17.58 23.06 37.21
C ALA A 189 -18.68 24.06 37.58
N SER A 190 -19.77 24.09 36.80
CA SER A 190 -20.94 24.94 37.08
C SER A 190 -21.63 24.57 38.40
N VAL A 191 -21.80 23.26 38.68
CA VAL A 191 -22.38 22.77 39.94
C VAL A 191 -21.50 23.18 41.12
N TYR A 192 -20.18 22.98 41.00
CA TYR A 192 -19.23 23.35 42.04
C TYR A 192 -19.21 24.86 42.33
N GLY A 193 -19.15 25.70 41.28
CA GLY A 193 -19.21 27.16 41.41
C GLY A 193 -20.52 27.65 42.03
N SER A 194 -21.65 27.02 41.67
CA SER A 194 -22.96 27.34 42.27
C SER A 194 -22.99 27.02 43.76
N MET A 195 -22.42 25.87 44.18
CA MET A 195 -22.34 25.52 45.60
C MET A 195 -21.42 26.47 46.38
N GLN A 196 -20.27 26.88 45.83
CA GLN A 196 -19.39 27.86 46.47
C GLN A 196 -20.06 29.22 46.70
N GLY A 197 -20.88 29.67 45.74
CA GLY A 197 -21.67 30.90 45.89
C GLY A 197 -22.73 30.83 46.99
N LEU A 198 -23.33 29.65 47.22
CA LEU A 198 -24.39 29.44 48.22
C LEU A 198 -23.84 29.26 49.65
N VAL A 199 -22.74 28.52 49.82
CA VAL A 199 -22.23 28.12 51.16
C VAL A 199 -21.13 29.08 51.66
N GLY A 200 -20.66 30.00 50.81
CA GLY A 200 -19.53 30.88 51.08
C GLY A 200 -18.20 30.17 50.80
N GLY A 201 -17.31 30.83 50.05
CA GLY A 201 -16.17 30.21 49.35
C GLY A 201 -15.15 29.41 50.19
N ASN A 202 -15.21 29.48 51.53
CA ASN A 202 -14.28 28.79 52.44
C ASN A 202 -14.86 27.52 53.08
N ALA A 203 -16.10 27.13 52.77
CA ALA A 203 -16.79 26.02 53.45
C ALA A 203 -16.81 24.68 52.68
N LEU A 204 -16.30 24.62 51.44
CA LEU A 204 -16.33 23.40 50.62
C LEU A 204 -14.94 22.74 50.49
N PRO A 205 -14.84 21.40 50.58
CA PRO A 205 -13.59 20.68 50.30
C PRO A 205 -13.17 20.86 48.83
N GLN A 206 -11.88 21.10 48.57
CA GLN A 206 -11.35 21.13 47.21
C GLN A 206 -11.47 19.73 46.56
N LEU A 207 -12.18 19.66 45.44
CA LEU A 207 -12.30 18.44 44.64
C LEU A 207 -11.05 18.24 43.80
N LYS A 208 -10.15 17.36 44.25
CA LYS A 208 -9.01 16.88 43.45
C LYS A 208 -9.54 16.26 42.14
N GLY A 209 -9.34 16.97 41.03
CA GLY A 209 -9.80 16.59 39.69
C GLY A 209 -10.62 17.66 38.96
N LEU A 210 -11.10 18.69 39.68
CA LEU A 210 -11.71 19.90 39.09
C LEU A 210 -10.86 21.17 39.28
N ASP A 211 -9.69 21.04 39.87
CA ASP A 211 -8.70 22.11 39.89
C ASP A 211 -8.25 22.43 38.44
N LEU A 212 -7.78 23.66 38.20
CA LEU A 212 -7.34 24.20 36.90
C LEU A 212 -6.67 23.23 35.90
N PRO A 213 -5.86 22.21 36.28
CA PRO A 213 -5.29 21.24 35.33
C PRO A 213 -6.29 20.51 34.39
N LEU A 214 -7.58 20.43 34.72
CA LEU A 214 -8.57 19.84 33.79
C LEU A 214 -8.97 20.80 32.64
N LEU A 215 -8.83 22.11 32.83
CA LEU A 215 -9.05 23.12 31.77
C LEU A 215 -7.84 23.20 30.82
N GLU A 216 -6.61 23.01 31.31
CA GLU A 216 -5.40 23.01 30.48
C GLU A 216 -5.38 21.83 29.47
N LEU A 217 -5.97 20.68 29.85
CA LEU A 217 -6.17 19.53 28.95
C LEU A 217 -7.20 19.79 27.82
N ILE A 218 -8.00 20.85 27.91
CA ILE A 218 -8.98 21.24 26.88
C ILE A 218 -8.29 22.09 25.80
N ASP A 219 -7.31 22.92 26.16
CA ASP A 219 -6.56 23.77 25.22
C ASP A 219 -5.53 22.96 24.39
N ASP A 220 -4.89 21.94 24.97
CA ASP A 220 -3.89 21.12 24.27
C ASP A 220 -4.47 20.30 23.09
N ASN A 221 -5.79 20.06 23.07
CA ASN A 221 -6.46 19.31 22.00
C ASN A 221 -6.80 20.16 20.76
N GLU A 222 -6.77 21.50 20.84
CA GLU A 222 -6.83 22.36 19.65
C GLU A 222 -5.46 22.46 18.95
N ALA A 223 -4.35 22.30 19.68
CA ALA A 223 -2.99 22.40 19.14
C ALA A 223 -2.55 21.19 18.29
N LEU A 224 -3.26 20.06 18.37
CA LEU A 224 -2.97 18.82 17.61
C LEU A 224 -3.66 18.75 16.24
N ASN A 225 -4.50 19.74 15.88
CA ASN A 225 -5.16 19.81 14.56
C ASN A 225 -4.41 20.68 13.52
N LEU A 226 -3.18 21.09 13.81
CA LEU A 226 -2.31 21.85 12.89
C LEU A 226 -0.87 21.31 12.93
N LYS A 227 -0.65 20.11 12.36
CA LYS A 227 0.64 19.68 11.80
C LYS A 227 0.47 18.49 10.87
#